data_AF-A0A523D695-F1
#
_entry.id   AF-A0A523D695-F1
#
_cell.length_a   1.000
_cell.length_b   1.000
_cell.length_c   1.000
_cell.angle_alpha   90.00
_cell.angle_beta   90.00
_cell.angle_gamma   90.00
#
_symmetry.space_group_name_H-M   'P 1'
#
loop_
_entity.id
_entity.type
_entity.pdbx_description
1 polymer ?
#
loop_
_entity_poly.entity_id
_entity_poly.type
_entity_poly.pdbx_seq_one_letter_code
_entity_poly.pdbx_strand_id
1 'polypeptide(L)'
;MQETFPDDLKIVYKQHPLPNHYWAAIASEGAYAAGAQGKFLEYDELLFSQQRQMTTLLREKAVAMGKSAQEARSEEVQREVFIDIAGQMGLDQASFRQDLESRAHQSRVQADTQEALQVGAGGTPASFVNGRFVSGAKPFEAFKAEVQKELDWNKNGNRPDFPKGTNVSQLRPPRSNRPRVDPDKVYDLTAGGAPFDGPAGAKVTILHYLDYQ
;
A
#
# COMPACT_ATOMS: atom_id res chain seq x y z
N MET A 1 -1.48 8.46 13.74
CA MET A 1 -0.01 8.35 13.88
C MET A 1 0.65 9.68 13.60
N GLN A 2 0.41 10.31 12.43
CA GLN A 2 0.98 11.62 12.11
C GLN A 2 0.64 12.71 13.13
N GLU A 3 -0.60 12.79 13.60
CA GLU A 3 -0.99 13.72 14.67
C GLU A 3 -0.18 13.54 15.97
N THR A 4 0.34 12.34 16.23
CA THR A 4 1.12 12.02 17.42
C THR A 4 2.60 12.36 17.27
N PHE A 5 3.13 12.31 16.04
CA PHE A 5 4.56 12.50 15.73
C PHE A 5 4.75 13.41 14.50
N PRO A 6 4.20 14.63 14.48
CA PRO A 6 4.05 15.43 13.26
C PRO A 6 5.40 15.84 12.62
N ASP A 7 6.43 16.04 13.43
CA ASP A 7 7.76 16.50 12.96
C ASP A 7 8.75 15.34 12.75
N ASP A 8 8.44 14.18 13.30
CA ASP A 8 9.41 13.09 13.50
C ASP A 8 9.07 11.83 12.69
N LEU A 9 7.83 11.71 12.19
CA LEU A 9 7.33 10.54 11.49
C LEU A 9 6.98 10.82 10.03
N LYS A 10 7.42 9.93 9.14
CA LYS A 10 6.95 9.83 7.76
C LYS A 10 6.35 8.46 7.52
N ILE A 11 5.20 8.39 6.86
CA ILE A 11 4.56 7.14 6.44
C ILE A 11 4.63 7.06 4.93
N VAL A 12 5.24 6.00 4.41
CA VAL A 12 5.40 5.73 2.98
C VAL A 12 4.44 4.61 2.59
N TYR A 13 3.68 4.81 1.53
CA TYR A 13 2.64 3.89 1.09
C TYR A 13 3.05 3.18 -0.20
N LYS A 14 3.09 1.85 -0.15
CA LYS A 14 3.47 0.98 -1.26
C LYS A 14 2.37 -0.01 -1.57
N GLN A 15 2.26 -0.41 -2.83
CA GLN A 15 1.19 -1.32 -3.27
C GLN A 15 1.65 -2.78 -3.30
N HIS A 16 0.90 -3.67 -2.66
CA HIS A 16 1.09 -5.11 -2.69
C HIS A 16 -0.24 -5.87 -2.88
N PRO A 17 -0.94 -5.67 -4.02
CA PRO A 17 -2.22 -6.33 -4.28
C PRO A 17 -2.06 -7.85 -4.31
N LEU A 18 -2.81 -8.55 -3.45
CA LEU A 18 -2.73 -10.01 -3.37
C LEU A 18 -3.54 -10.66 -4.51
N PRO A 19 -3.03 -11.72 -5.18
CA PRO A 19 -3.69 -12.28 -6.37
C PRO A 19 -5.11 -12.82 -6.18
N ASN A 20 -5.54 -13.07 -4.94
CA ASN A 20 -6.90 -13.50 -4.63
C ASN A 20 -7.90 -12.35 -4.44
N HIS A 21 -7.44 -11.09 -4.46
CA HIS A 21 -8.27 -9.90 -4.37
C HIS A 21 -8.42 -9.31 -5.77
N TYR A 22 -9.50 -9.72 -6.45
CA TYR A 22 -9.61 -9.59 -7.90
C TYR A 22 -9.72 -8.14 -8.42
N TRP A 23 -9.96 -7.16 -7.54
CA TRP A 23 -9.95 -5.74 -7.87
C TRP A 23 -8.72 -4.98 -7.34
N ALA A 24 -7.91 -5.61 -6.48
CA ALA A 24 -6.82 -4.94 -5.78
C ALA A 24 -5.78 -4.34 -6.73
N ALA A 25 -5.49 -5.00 -7.85
CA ALA A 25 -4.54 -4.50 -8.83
C ALA A 25 -5.02 -3.19 -9.49
N ILE A 26 -6.27 -3.12 -9.93
CA ILE A 26 -6.83 -1.89 -10.52
C ILE A 26 -6.97 -0.80 -9.46
N ALA A 27 -7.40 -1.15 -8.25
CA ALA A 27 -7.46 -0.21 -7.13
C ALA A 27 -6.08 0.40 -6.81
N SER A 28 -5.02 -0.43 -6.83
CA SER A 28 -3.63 0.00 -6.63
C SER A 28 -3.14 0.96 -7.71
N GLU A 29 -3.45 0.67 -8.97
CA GLU A 29 -3.16 1.59 -10.08
C GLU A 29 -3.95 2.89 -9.93
N GLY A 30 -5.22 2.81 -9.52
CA GLY A 30 -6.08 3.97 -9.26
C GLY A 30 -5.58 4.85 -8.13
N ALA A 31 -5.05 4.26 -7.06
CA ALA A 31 -4.42 5.02 -5.98
C ALA A 31 -3.22 5.83 -6.49
N TYR A 32 -2.37 5.24 -7.33
CA TYR A 32 -1.28 6.00 -7.96
C TYR A 32 -1.75 7.04 -8.96
N ALA A 33 -2.84 6.78 -9.71
CA ALA A 33 -3.44 7.78 -10.60
C ALA A 33 -3.98 8.98 -9.81
N ALA A 34 -4.66 8.75 -8.67
CA ALA A 34 -5.03 9.81 -7.75
C ALA A 34 -3.80 10.55 -7.20
N GLY A 35 -2.73 9.82 -6.88
CA GLY A 35 -1.45 10.39 -6.48
C GLY A 35 -0.80 11.28 -7.54
N ALA A 36 -0.90 10.92 -8.83
CA ALA A 36 -0.44 11.76 -9.94
C ALA A 36 -1.21 13.10 -10.02
N GLN A 37 -2.43 13.15 -9.47
CA GLN A 37 -3.24 14.35 -9.31
C GLN A 37 -3.12 14.98 -7.91
N GLY A 38 -2.21 14.50 -7.07
CA GLY A 38 -1.93 15.06 -5.74
C GLY A 38 -2.89 14.63 -4.63
N LYS A 39 -3.76 13.63 -4.85
CA LYS A 39 -4.74 13.15 -3.86
C LYS A 39 -4.59 11.67 -3.51
N PHE A 40 -3.35 11.20 -3.35
CA PHE A 40 -3.11 9.80 -3.03
C PHE A 40 -3.79 9.40 -1.70
N LEU A 41 -3.57 10.16 -0.64
CA LEU A 41 -4.02 9.81 0.72
C LEU A 41 -5.55 9.83 0.81
N GLU A 42 -6.17 10.87 0.28
CA GLU A 42 -7.62 11.02 0.28
C GLU A 42 -8.29 9.87 -0.49
N TYR A 43 -7.70 9.47 -1.63
CA TYR A 43 -8.22 8.37 -2.43
C TYR A 43 -8.00 7.02 -1.77
N ASP A 44 -6.83 6.81 -1.16
CA ASP A 44 -6.52 5.62 -0.38
C ASP A 44 -7.52 5.44 0.78
N GLU A 45 -7.76 6.49 1.55
CA GLU A 45 -8.73 6.51 2.64
C GLU A 45 -10.15 6.24 2.13
N LEU A 46 -10.55 6.84 1.00
CA LEU A 46 -11.85 6.60 0.41
C LEU A 46 -12.02 5.13 -0.01
N LEU A 47 -11.01 4.54 -0.65
CA LEU A 47 -11.03 3.12 -1.02
C LEU A 47 -11.20 2.21 0.22
N PHE A 48 -10.44 2.45 1.28
CA PHE A 48 -10.56 1.67 2.52
C PHE A 48 -11.94 1.87 3.18
N SER A 49 -12.50 3.09 3.16
CA SER A 49 -13.82 3.37 3.71
C SER A 49 -14.95 2.62 2.97
N GLN A 50 -14.79 2.43 1.65
CA GLN A 50 -15.76 1.78 0.78
C GLN A 50 -15.50 0.28 0.58
N GLN A 51 -14.40 -0.24 1.11
CA GLN A 51 -13.94 -1.61 0.87
C GLN A 51 -15.04 -2.67 1.12
N ARG A 52 -15.79 -2.56 2.22
CA ARG A 52 -16.91 -3.48 2.54
C ARG A 52 -18.05 -3.45 1.52
N GLN A 53 -18.18 -2.36 0.76
CA GLN A 53 -19.23 -2.16 -0.24
C GLN A 53 -18.75 -2.43 -1.66
N MET A 54 -17.44 -2.65 -1.87
CA MET A 54 -16.83 -2.73 -3.20
C MET A 54 -17.49 -3.80 -4.09
N THR A 55 -17.81 -4.96 -3.54
CA THR A 55 -18.53 -6.01 -4.30
C THR A 55 -19.91 -5.55 -4.77
N THR A 56 -20.63 -4.75 -3.97
CA THR A 56 -21.92 -4.19 -4.35
C THR A 56 -21.74 -3.14 -5.44
N LEU A 57 -20.82 -2.20 -5.27
CA LEU A 57 -20.51 -1.16 -6.25
C LEU A 57 -20.16 -1.75 -7.63
N LEU A 58 -19.31 -2.78 -7.66
CA LEU A 58 -18.94 -3.50 -8.88
C LEU A 58 -20.15 -4.14 -9.58
N ARG A 59 -21.06 -4.75 -8.81
CA ARG A 59 -22.27 -5.38 -9.39
C ARG A 59 -23.26 -4.35 -9.92
N GLU A 60 -23.48 -3.28 -9.17
CA GLU A 60 -24.35 -2.18 -9.57
C GLU A 60 -23.82 -1.51 -10.84
N LYS A 61 -22.50 -1.26 -10.90
CA LYS A 61 -21.87 -0.71 -12.10
C LYS A 61 -22.01 -1.64 -13.30
N ALA A 62 -21.80 -2.96 -13.12
CA ALA A 62 -22.00 -3.92 -14.20
C ALA A 62 -23.42 -3.84 -14.77
N VAL A 63 -24.45 -3.84 -13.91
CA VAL A 63 -25.85 -3.73 -14.34
C VAL A 63 -26.14 -2.39 -15.03
N ALA A 64 -25.61 -1.29 -14.48
CA ALA A 64 -25.74 0.04 -15.09
C ALA A 64 -25.10 0.11 -16.50
N MET A 65 -24.07 -0.70 -16.74
CA MET A 65 -23.41 -0.85 -18.05
C MET A 65 -24.10 -1.89 -18.96
N GLY A 66 -25.27 -2.42 -18.58
CA GLY A 66 -25.99 -3.44 -19.36
C GLY A 66 -25.34 -4.83 -19.32
N LYS A 67 -24.44 -5.07 -18.37
CA LYS A 67 -23.72 -6.35 -18.18
C LYS A 67 -24.37 -7.19 -17.07
N SER A 68 -24.09 -8.48 -17.07
CA SER A 68 -24.51 -9.40 -16.01
C SER A 68 -23.73 -9.16 -14.70
N ALA A 69 -24.28 -9.60 -13.57
CA ALA A 69 -23.59 -9.51 -12.28
C ALA A 69 -22.29 -10.31 -12.22
N GLN A 70 -22.13 -11.33 -13.08
CA GLN A 70 -20.91 -12.13 -13.21
C GLN A 70 -19.77 -11.31 -13.85
N GLU A 71 -20.11 -10.40 -14.76
CA GLU A 71 -19.18 -9.52 -15.46
C GLU A 71 -18.66 -8.36 -14.59
N ALA A 72 -19.15 -8.22 -13.35
CA ALA A 72 -18.63 -7.28 -12.36
C ALA A 72 -17.13 -7.47 -12.06
N ARG A 73 -16.58 -8.66 -12.35
CA ARG A 73 -15.15 -8.96 -12.21
C ARG A 73 -14.31 -8.56 -13.42
N SER A 74 -14.93 -8.14 -14.53
CA SER A 74 -14.18 -7.68 -15.70
C SER A 74 -13.39 -6.42 -15.37
N GLU A 75 -12.22 -6.26 -15.98
CA GLU A 75 -11.40 -5.06 -15.78
C GLU A 75 -12.14 -3.79 -16.19
N GLU A 76 -12.97 -3.86 -17.23
CA GLU A 76 -13.78 -2.74 -17.71
C GLU A 76 -14.68 -2.19 -16.60
N VAL A 77 -15.47 -3.07 -15.96
CA VAL A 77 -16.35 -2.65 -14.85
C VAL A 77 -15.54 -2.15 -13.66
N GLN A 78 -14.43 -2.83 -13.32
CA GLN A 78 -13.57 -2.40 -12.23
C GLN A 78 -13.01 -0.99 -12.46
N ARG A 79 -12.45 -0.71 -13.65
CA ARG A 79 -11.92 0.61 -14.00
C ARG A 79 -12.99 1.68 -13.82
N GLU A 80 -14.19 1.44 -14.34
CA GLU A 80 -15.27 2.42 -14.22
C GLU A 80 -15.66 2.71 -12.77
N VAL A 81 -15.72 1.70 -11.89
CA VAL A 81 -16.00 1.93 -10.47
C VAL A 81 -14.92 2.80 -9.84
N PHE A 82 -13.65 2.54 -10.11
CA PHE A 82 -12.56 3.34 -9.54
C PHE A 82 -12.51 4.76 -10.13
N ILE A 83 -12.88 4.94 -11.40
CA ILE A 83 -13.06 6.27 -12.01
C ILE A 83 -14.21 7.03 -11.34
N ASP A 84 -15.36 6.38 -11.08
CA ASP A 84 -16.50 7.00 -10.39
C ASP A 84 -16.12 7.43 -8.97
N ILE A 85 -15.38 6.59 -8.24
CA ILE A 85 -14.86 6.89 -6.89
C ILE A 85 -13.92 8.09 -6.96
N ALA A 86 -13.03 8.15 -7.95
CA ALA A 86 -12.16 9.31 -8.15
C ALA A 86 -12.98 10.59 -8.42
N GLY A 87 -14.04 10.46 -9.21
CA GLY A 87 -14.99 11.54 -9.48
C GLY A 87 -15.68 12.11 -8.24
N GLN A 88 -15.99 11.29 -7.23
CA GLN A 88 -16.64 11.72 -5.98
C GLN A 88 -15.82 12.77 -5.21
N MET A 89 -14.50 12.77 -5.40
CA MET A 89 -13.59 13.73 -4.77
C MET A 89 -13.06 14.80 -5.74
N GLY A 90 -13.69 14.93 -6.91
CA GLY A 90 -13.37 15.95 -7.90
C GLY A 90 -12.03 15.75 -8.60
N LEU A 91 -11.54 14.50 -8.71
CA LEU A 91 -10.41 14.19 -9.58
C LEU A 91 -10.82 14.28 -11.05
N ASP A 92 -9.85 14.59 -11.92
CA ASP A 92 -10.05 14.56 -13.38
C ASP A 92 -10.22 13.10 -13.82
N GLN A 93 -11.47 12.73 -14.11
CA GLN A 93 -11.84 11.39 -14.55
C GLN A 93 -11.27 11.04 -15.93
N ALA A 94 -11.03 12.02 -16.80
CA ALA A 94 -10.47 11.76 -18.13
C ALA A 94 -8.99 11.39 -18.03
N SER A 95 -8.21 12.13 -17.25
CA SER A 95 -6.81 11.76 -16.97
C SER A 95 -6.73 10.44 -16.21
N PHE A 96 -7.57 10.24 -15.19
CA PHE A 96 -7.59 8.99 -14.41
C PHE A 96 -7.92 7.77 -15.28
N ARG A 97 -8.91 7.93 -16.18
CA ARG A 97 -9.26 6.91 -17.17
C ARG A 97 -8.08 6.58 -18.08
N GLN A 98 -7.40 7.60 -18.60
CA GLN A 98 -6.22 7.41 -19.44
C GLN A 98 -5.15 6.58 -18.70
N ASP A 99 -4.86 6.92 -17.44
CA ASP A 99 -3.86 6.20 -16.64
C ASP A 99 -4.21 4.72 -16.45
N LEU A 100 -5.49 4.41 -16.16
CA LEU A 100 -5.96 3.04 -15.97
C LEU A 100 -6.06 2.23 -17.28
N GLU A 101 -6.39 2.87 -18.40
CA GLU A 101 -6.45 2.24 -19.71
C GLU A 101 -5.05 1.96 -20.26
N SER A 102 -4.11 2.90 -20.08
CA SER A 102 -2.73 2.76 -20.53
C SER A 102 -1.84 1.98 -19.56
N ARG A 103 -2.37 1.58 -18.39
CA ARG A 103 -1.60 0.90 -17.34
C ARG A 103 -0.39 1.70 -16.86
N ALA A 104 -0.54 3.02 -16.79
CA ALA A 104 0.57 3.95 -16.50
C ALA A 104 1.30 3.61 -15.19
N HIS A 105 0.60 3.03 -14.21
CA HIS A 105 1.15 2.73 -12.88
C HIS A 105 1.43 1.24 -12.65
N GLN A 106 1.16 0.36 -13.62
CA GLN A 106 1.32 -1.08 -13.46
C GLN A 106 2.76 -1.46 -13.09
N SER A 107 3.76 -0.91 -13.76
CA SER A 107 5.18 -1.20 -13.46
C SER A 107 5.56 -0.80 -12.04
N ARG A 108 4.95 0.27 -11.51
CA ARG A 108 5.17 0.70 -10.13
C ARG A 108 4.55 -0.27 -9.13
N VAL A 109 3.29 -0.66 -9.34
CA VAL A 109 2.61 -1.67 -8.51
C VAL A 109 3.38 -2.99 -8.50
N GLN A 110 3.92 -3.41 -9.66
CA GLN A 110 4.75 -4.60 -9.78
C GLN A 110 6.07 -4.47 -9.01
N ALA A 111 6.74 -3.32 -9.10
CA ALA A 111 7.99 -3.08 -8.37
C ALA A 111 7.78 -3.14 -6.84
N ASP A 112 6.75 -2.47 -6.34
CA ASP A 112 6.42 -2.49 -4.91
C ASP A 112 6.03 -3.90 -4.43
N THR A 113 5.25 -4.64 -5.24
CA THR A 113 4.91 -6.04 -4.98
C THR A 113 6.16 -6.94 -4.95
N GLN A 114 7.09 -6.74 -5.87
CA GLN A 114 8.33 -7.52 -5.90
C GLN A 114 9.21 -7.22 -4.69
N GLU A 115 9.33 -5.95 -4.30
CA GLU A 115 10.07 -5.55 -3.09
C GLU A 115 9.47 -6.19 -1.83
N ALA A 116 8.14 -6.15 -1.67
CA ALA A 116 7.44 -6.81 -0.57
C ALA A 116 7.77 -8.31 -0.50
N LEU A 117 7.73 -8.99 -1.65
CA LEU A 117 8.06 -10.43 -1.73
C LEU A 117 9.54 -10.70 -1.42
N GLN A 118 10.44 -9.85 -1.89
CA GLN A 118 11.88 -9.97 -1.64
C GLN A 118 12.23 -9.83 -0.16
N VAL A 119 11.54 -8.96 0.59
CA VAL A 119 11.77 -8.86 2.04
C VAL A 119 11.03 -9.92 2.86
N GLY A 120 10.26 -10.81 2.20
CA GLY A 120 9.47 -11.86 2.84
C GLY A 120 8.07 -11.42 3.31
N ALA A 121 7.65 -10.19 2.98
CA ALA A 121 6.33 -9.65 3.27
C ALA A 121 5.30 -10.18 2.25
N GLY A 122 5.08 -11.50 2.25
CA GLY A 122 4.21 -12.18 1.29
C GLY A 122 2.70 -12.10 1.58
N GLY A 123 2.28 -11.14 2.40
CA GLY A 123 0.91 -10.89 2.81
C GLY A 123 0.75 -9.49 3.36
N THR A 124 -0.47 -8.98 3.32
CA THR A 124 -0.86 -7.63 3.73
C THR A 124 -1.85 -7.67 4.91
N PRO A 125 -1.88 -6.62 5.74
CA PRO A 125 -0.95 -5.48 5.76
C PRO A 125 0.43 -5.88 6.30
N ALA A 126 1.49 -5.26 5.77
CA ALA A 126 2.86 -5.43 6.22
C ALA A 126 3.53 -4.07 6.37
N SER A 127 4.19 -3.84 7.52
CA SER A 127 4.82 -2.55 7.81
C SER A 127 6.26 -2.73 8.25
N PHE A 128 7.08 -1.70 8.02
CA PHE A 128 8.46 -1.63 8.48
C PHE A 128 8.71 -0.29 9.12
N VAL A 129 9.19 -0.26 10.36
CA VAL A 129 9.59 0.97 11.07
C VAL A 129 11.12 1.06 11.02
N ASN A 130 11.66 2.02 10.27
CA ASN A 130 13.10 2.15 9.99
C ASN A 130 13.74 0.80 9.58
N GLY A 131 13.05 0.08 8.69
CA GLY A 131 13.48 -1.21 8.17
C GLY A 131 13.24 -2.41 9.11
N ARG A 132 12.75 -2.22 10.35
CA ARG A 132 12.37 -3.33 11.23
C ARG A 132 10.93 -3.74 10.98
N PHE A 133 10.69 -5.04 10.84
CA PHE A 133 9.37 -5.54 10.48
C PHE A 133 8.35 -5.44 11.61
N VAL A 134 7.17 -4.93 11.28
CA VAL A 134 5.97 -4.91 12.13
C VAL A 134 4.85 -5.59 11.35
N SER A 135 4.62 -6.86 11.68
CA SER A 135 3.67 -7.73 10.96
C SER A 135 2.22 -7.43 11.31
N GLY A 136 1.39 -7.28 10.27
CA GLY A 136 -0.07 -7.30 10.36
C GLY A 136 -0.71 -5.99 10.80
N ALA A 137 -2.04 -6.03 10.93
CA ALA A 137 -2.87 -4.93 11.40
C ALA A 137 -2.70 -4.78 12.93
N LYS A 138 -1.56 -4.22 13.34
CA LYS A 138 -1.32 -3.92 14.75
C LYS A 138 -2.16 -2.72 15.19
N PRO A 139 -2.63 -2.69 16.46
CA PRO A 139 -3.30 -1.52 17.00
C PRO A 139 -2.40 -0.29 16.97
N PHE A 140 -3.02 0.90 16.99
CA PHE A 140 -2.34 2.19 17.05
C PHE A 140 -1.22 2.23 18.13
N GLU A 141 -1.51 1.76 19.34
CA GLU A 141 -0.55 1.78 20.45
C GLU A 141 0.72 0.95 20.18
N ALA A 142 0.61 -0.14 19.41
CA ALA A 142 1.77 -0.95 19.05
C ALA A 142 2.68 -0.20 18.06
N PHE A 143 2.11 0.46 17.04
CA PHE A 143 2.88 1.30 16.13
C PHE A 143 3.52 2.50 16.85
N LYS A 144 2.76 3.14 17.75
CA LYS A 144 3.27 4.24 18.57
C LYS A 144 4.48 3.82 19.41
N ALA A 145 4.43 2.65 20.03
CA ALA A 145 5.55 2.13 20.81
C ALA A 145 6.80 1.89 19.96
N GLU A 146 6.65 1.32 18.75
CA GLU A 146 7.77 1.09 17.84
C GLU A 146 8.39 2.40 17.32
N VAL A 147 7.57 3.41 17.00
CA VAL A 147 8.05 4.74 16.61
C VAL A 147 8.79 5.42 17.75
N GLN A 148 8.21 5.42 18.96
CA GLN A 148 8.84 6.03 20.13
C GLN A 148 10.21 5.40 20.43
N LYS A 149 10.31 4.08 20.30
CA LYS A 149 11.56 3.34 20.49
C LYS A 149 12.65 3.80 19.52
N GLU A 150 12.33 3.96 18.24
CA GLU A 150 13.25 4.47 17.23
C GLU A 150 13.65 5.93 17.51
N LEU A 151 12.72 6.77 17.99
CA LEU A 151 13.03 8.15 18.38
C LEU A 151 13.95 8.22 19.60
N ASP A 152 13.70 7.39 20.62
CA ASP A 152 14.54 7.34 21.81
C ASP A 152 15.96 6.88 21.46
N TRP A 153 16.09 5.89 20.58
CA TRP A 153 17.38 5.45 20.07
C TRP A 153 18.12 6.52 19.29
N ASN A 154 17.42 7.24 18.41
CA ASN A 154 17.98 8.36 17.66
C ASN A 154 18.46 9.48 18.59
N LYS A 155 17.69 9.79 19.63
CA LYS A 155 18.03 10.80 20.64
C LYS A 155 19.27 10.43 21.46
N ASN A 156 19.37 9.15 21.85
CA ASN A 156 20.41 8.67 22.74
C ASN A 156 21.66 8.16 22.00
N GLY A 157 21.60 8.04 20.67
CA GLY A 157 22.70 7.50 19.86
C GLY A 157 22.98 6.02 20.14
N ASN A 158 21.97 5.25 20.57
CA ASN A 158 22.13 3.87 21.05
C ASN A 158 21.20 2.87 20.36
N ARG A 159 20.84 3.13 19.09
CA ARG A 159 20.10 2.18 18.27
C ARG A 159 20.89 0.87 18.18
N PRO A 160 20.29 -0.29 18.50
CA PRO A 160 20.98 -1.57 18.33
C PRO A 160 21.43 -1.80 16.89
N ASP A 161 22.60 -2.41 16.73
CA ASP A 161 23.09 -2.86 15.42
C ASP A 161 22.37 -4.16 15.03
N PHE A 162 21.22 -4.02 14.38
CA PHE A 162 20.44 -5.15 13.91
C PHE A 162 21.13 -5.82 12.72
N PRO A 163 21.23 -7.17 12.70
CA PRO A 163 21.72 -7.87 11.53
C PRO A 163 20.87 -7.54 10.29
N LYS A 164 21.52 -7.45 9.12
CA LYS A 164 20.81 -7.17 7.87
C LYS A 164 19.95 -8.36 7.44
N GLY A 165 18.72 -8.06 7.05
CA GLY A 165 17.83 -8.94 6.30
C GLY A 165 18.45 -9.33 4.96
N THR A 166 18.14 -10.54 4.48
CA THR A 166 18.48 -10.95 3.13
C THR A 166 17.23 -10.85 2.26
N ASN A 167 17.33 -10.10 1.17
CA ASN A 167 16.27 -10.05 0.16
C ASN A 167 16.28 -11.38 -0.61
N VAL A 168 15.18 -12.14 -0.54
CA VAL A 168 15.10 -13.44 -1.18
C VAL A 168 14.98 -13.28 -2.69
N SER A 169 15.85 -13.96 -3.43
CA SER A 169 15.89 -13.90 -4.90
C SER A 169 14.73 -14.66 -5.57
N GLN A 170 14.08 -15.58 -4.85
CA GLN A 170 12.93 -16.34 -5.35
C GLN A 170 11.61 -15.69 -4.93
N LEU A 171 10.91 -15.12 -5.92
CA LEU A 171 9.74 -14.26 -5.72
C LEU A 171 8.49 -14.97 -5.14
N ARG A 172 8.39 -16.31 -5.20
CA ARG A 172 7.17 -17.01 -4.73
C ARG A 172 7.31 -18.54 -4.59
N PRO A 173 7.98 -19.06 -3.53
CA PRO A 173 7.87 -20.48 -3.20
C PRO A 173 6.44 -20.84 -2.74
N PRO A 174 6.08 -22.14 -2.70
CA PRO A 174 4.83 -22.62 -2.11
C PRO A 174 4.60 -22.02 -0.72
N ARG A 175 3.35 -21.76 -0.32
CA ARG A 175 3.03 -21.11 0.98
C ARG A 175 3.76 -21.77 2.17
N SER A 176 3.91 -23.09 2.18
CA SER A 176 4.64 -23.85 3.21
C SER A 176 6.13 -23.49 3.30
N ASN A 177 6.72 -23.00 2.21
CA ASN A 177 8.15 -22.73 2.05
C ASN A 177 8.42 -21.24 1.84
N ARG A 178 7.43 -20.36 2.09
CA ARG A 178 7.64 -18.92 2.00
C ARG A 178 8.54 -18.47 3.14
N PRO A 179 9.72 -17.87 2.84
CA PRO A 179 10.54 -17.27 3.87
C PRO A 179 9.71 -16.18 4.54
N ARG A 180 9.70 -16.20 5.87
CA ARG A 180 9.06 -15.16 6.67
C ARG A 180 10.05 -14.04 6.87
N VAL A 181 9.54 -12.80 6.94
CA VAL A 181 10.35 -11.68 7.41
C VAL A 181 10.86 -11.99 8.81
N ASP A 182 12.15 -11.77 9.03
CA ASP A 182 12.83 -11.98 10.30
C ASP A 182 12.66 -10.71 11.14
N PRO A 183 11.91 -10.74 12.26
CA PRO A 183 11.62 -9.56 13.06
C PRO A 183 12.85 -9.00 13.80
N ASP A 184 13.92 -9.79 13.91
CA ASP A 184 15.17 -9.39 14.57
C ASP A 184 16.19 -8.79 13.60
N LYS A 185 15.81 -8.63 12.32
CA LYS A 185 16.64 -8.04 11.27
C LYS A 185 16.14 -6.67 10.82
N VAL A 186 17.03 -5.93 10.16
CA VAL A 186 16.72 -4.67 9.48
C VAL A 186 16.84 -4.84 7.96
N TYR A 187 15.87 -4.30 7.23
CA TYR A 187 15.80 -4.37 5.78
C TYR A 187 16.07 -2.98 5.18
N ASP A 188 16.89 -2.94 4.13
CA ASP A 188 17.17 -1.72 3.37
C ASP A 188 16.01 -1.43 2.42
N LEU A 189 15.05 -0.67 2.92
CA LEU A 189 13.83 -0.31 2.23
C LEU A 189 13.79 1.21 2.07
N THR A 190 13.58 1.66 0.83
CA THR A 190 13.53 3.10 0.52
C THR A 190 12.13 3.50 0.08
N ALA A 191 11.81 4.80 0.13
CA ALA A 191 10.53 5.27 -0.39
C ALA A 191 10.42 5.07 -1.93
N GLY A 192 11.54 5.20 -2.65
CA GLY A 192 11.58 4.99 -4.10
C GLY A 192 10.59 5.88 -4.88
N GLY A 193 10.26 7.08 -4.39
CA GLY A 193 9.24 7.95 -4.98
C GLY A 193 7.79 7.51 -4.72
N ALA A 194 7.56 6.59 -3.78
CA ALA A 194 6.21 6.30 -3.30
C ALA A 194 5.57 7.54 -2.65
N PRO A 195 4.24 7.67 -2.72
CA PRO A 195 3.48 8.62 -1.93
C PRO A 195 3.79 8.46 -0.44
N PHE A 196 3.83 9.59 0.27
CA PHE A 196 4.09 9.60 1.70
C PHE A 196 3.33 10.73 2.40
N ASP A 197 3.12 10.55 3.70
CA ASP A 197 2.59 11.55 4.62
C ASP A 197 3.65 11.91 5.67
N GLY A 198 3.71 13.16 6.10
CA GLY A 198 4.71 13.70 7.03
C GLY A 198 5.97 14.32 6.39
N PRO A 199 6.89 14.88 7.18
CA PRO A 199 8.04 15.62 6.67
C PRO A 199 9.06 14.74 5.96
N ALA A 200 9.65 15.24 4.87
CA ALA A 200 10.67 14.52 4.11
C ALA A 200 11.88 14.09 4.97
N GLY A 201 12.27 14.95 5.93
CA GLY A 201 13.37 14.76 6.88
C GLY A 201 12.99 14.07 8.20
N ALA A 202 11.83 13.42 8.28
CA ALA A 202 11.42 12.65 9.46
C ALA A 202 12.51 11.67 9.91
N LYS A 203 12.71 11.55 11.22
CA LYS A 203 13.68 10.63 11.83
C LYS A 203 13.23 9.18 11.82
N VAL A 204 11.93 8.96 11.73
CA VAL A 204 11.32 7.64 11.65
C VAL A 204 10.49 7.54 10.39
N THR A 205 10.71 6.48 9.63
CA THR A 205 9.89 6.13 8.48
C THR A 205 9.14 4.83 8.76
N ILE A 206 7.82 4.86 8.62
CA ILE A 206 7.00 3.66 8.47
C ILE A 206 6.83 3.43 6.97
N LEU A 207 7.28 2.30 6.45
CA LEU A 207 6.90 1.85 5.11
C LEU A 207 5.77 0.84 5.24
N HIS A 208 4.69 1.06 4.52
CA HIS A 208 3.45 0.29 4.63
C HIS A 208 3.04 -0.28 3.27
N TYR A 209 2.92 -1.61 3.19
CA TYR A 209 2.42 -2.30 2.01
C TYR A 209 0.91 -2.53 2.10
N LEU A 210 0.18 -1.98 1.14
CA LEU A 210 -1.27 -1.90 1.04
C LEU A 210 -1.85 -2.94 0.09
N ASP A 211 -3.12 -3.27 0.31
CA ASP A 211 -3.92 -4.15 -0.53
C ASP A 211 -5.41 -3.93 -0.24
N TYR A 212 -6.20 -3.74 -1.28
CA TYR A 212 -7.63 -3.43 -1.19
C TYR A 212 -8.47 -4.70 -1.42
N GLN A 213 -9.23 -5.15 -0.42
CA GLN A 213 -9.80 -6.52 -0.36
C GLN A 213 -11.31 -6.63 -0.32
#